data_AF-A0A016WXL8-F1
#
_entry.id   AF-A0A016WXL8-F1
#
_cell.length_a   1.000
_cell.length_b   1.000
_cell.length_c   1.000
_cell.angle_alpha   90.00
_cell.angle_beta   90.00
_cell.angle_gamma   90.00
#
_symmetry.space_group_name_H-M   'P 1'
#
loop_
_entity.id
_entity.type
_entity.pdbx_description
1 polymer ?
#
loop_
_entity_poly.entity_id
_entity_poly.type
_entity_poly.pdbx_seq_one_letter_code
_entity_poly.pdbx_strand_id
1 'polypeptide(L)'
;MWSSSKEDSLNIRVEKGTKPRLKLSDDKRNVQVAVPLDTFVNYPLQRVELHGGYYLVLQRLQQQYKIIVQHGHDRKPEFVVYASALTHEKDIKTQVKEMNTRIHQIGIAGPNLDVVGALRVNRLTLEASVGTMHVNAKIMADRLSLHGQSIVVAPEALISTDKFTVIGRKLQLDGRCFPSEASENRRMAVRLDCGLVHVGVDGCIGESNDKDTIKSSKRVQQTQITAEVLNLTVSGSLANYGKILATDRIELIVGENLLSLSDGTLDSAGRGYDALKQIRGIRNRAEYTPSSNNLHSAISAQNADAVANLIEKGVDVNDKVCV
;
A
#
# COMPACT_ATOMS: atom_id res chain seq x y z
N MET A 1 -20.78 31.86 -11.65
CA MET A 1 -19.34 31.57 -11.77
C MET A 1 -18.76 31.55 -10.37
N TRP A 2 -18.58 30.38 -9.76
CA TRP A 2 -17.86 30.28 -8.49
C TRP A 2 -16.38 30.10 -8.81
N SER A 3 -15.60 31.12 -8.48
CA SER A 3 -14.14 31.06 -8.48
C SER A 3 -13.70 30.00 -7.48
N SER A 4 -13.01 28.96 -7.94
CA SER A 4 -12.31 28.00 -7.07
C SER A 4 -11.18 28.74 -6.35
N SER A 5 -11.52 29.36 -5.22
CA SER A 5 -10.56 30.01 -4.34
C SER A 5 -9.69 28.95 -3.69
N LYS A 6 -8.37 28.97 -3.97
CA LYS A 6 -7.29 28.31 -3.20
C LYS A 6 -7.73 27.11 -2.35
N GLU A 7 -7.85 25.98 -3.05
CA GLU A 7 -7.94 24.58 -2.57
C GLU A 7 -8.66 24.38 -1.23
N ASP A 8 -9.94 24.02 -1.29
CA ASP A 8 -10.68 23.46 -0.15
C ASP A 8 -9.93 22.22 0.37
N SER A 9 -9.38 22.33 1.58
CA SER A 9 -8.58 21.29 2.22
C SER A 9 -9.12 20.97 3.61
N LEU A 10 -9.20 19.69 3.96
CA LEU A 10 -9.58 19.23 5.30
C LEU A 10 -8.65 18.12 5.77
N ASN A 11 -8.06 18.30 6.94
CA ASN A 11 -7.24 17.28 7.60
C ASN A 11 -7.91 16.81 8.90
N ILE A 12 -8.03 15.50 9.06
CA ILE A 12 -8.58 14.85 10.26
C ILE A 12 -7.50 13.98 10.87
N ARG A 13 -7.18 14.21 12.13
CA ARG A 13 -6.26 13.37 12.91
C ARG A 13 -7.01 12.70 14.04
N VAL A 14 -7.12 11.38 13.98
CA VAL A 14 -7.67 10.55 15.04
C VAL A 14 -6.57 10.17 16.02
N GLU A 15 -6.84 10.28 17.31
CA GLU A 15 -5.88 9.94 18.35
C GLU A 15 -6.55 9.37 19.60
N LYS A 16 -5.71 8.79 20.46
CA LYS A 16 -6.12 8.27 21.76
C LYS A 16 -6.35 9.39 22.75
N GLY A 17 -7.56 9.42 23.31
CA GLY A 17 -7.96 10.32 24.38
C GLY A 17 -8.47 9.58 25.61
N THR A 18 -8.72 10.33 26.68
CA THR A 18 -9.43 9.84 27.87
C THR A 18 -10.95 10.03 27.77
N LYS A 19 -11.38 10.99 26.95
CA LYS A 19 -12.77 11.28 26.63
C LYS A 19 -12.87 11.73 25.17
N PRO A 20 -14.02 11.57 24.50
CA PRO A 20 -14.19 12.04 23.15
C PRO A 20 -14.05 13.57 23.11
N ARG A 21 -13.27 14.09 22.18
CA ARG A 21 -13.08 15.54 22.02
C ARG A 21 -12.77 15.89 20.57
N LEU A 22 -13.38 16.99 20.13
CA LEU A 22 -13.04 17.67 18.89
C LEU A 22 -12.25 18.95 19.21
N LYS A 23 -11.08 19.09 18.59
CA LYS A 23 -10.28 20.32 18.65
C LYS A 23 -10.00 20.77 17.22
N LEU A 24 -10.39 22.00 16.90
CA LEU A 24 -10.19 22.60 15.59
C LEU A 24 -9.02 23.57 15.64
N SER A 25 -8.32 23.70 14.52
CA SER A 25 -7.46 24.84 14.25
C SER A 25 -8.28 26.10 13.99
N ASP A 26 -7.62 27.25 14.12
CA ASP A 26 -8.25 28.58 13.91
C ASP A 26 -8.81 28.74 12.49
N ASP A 27 -8.18 28.12 11.50
CA ASP A 27 -8.62 28.12 10.09
C ASP A 27 -9.79 27.14 9.81
N LYS A 28 -10.22 26.35 10.80
CA LYS A 28 -11.25 25.31 10.70
C LYS A 28 -10.98 24.23 9.63
N ARG A 29 -9.72 24.07 9.19
CA ARG A 29 -9.30 23.07 8.17
C ARG A 29 -8.63 21.85 8.77
N ASN A 30 -8.19 21.91 10.02
CA ASN A 30 -7.57 20.80 10.72
C ASN A 30 -8.40 20.43 11.95
N VAL A 31 -8.72 19.16 12.09
CA VAL A 31 -9.50 18.64 13.22
C VAL A 31 -8.75 17.51 13.88
N GLN A 32 -8.49 17.67 15.17
CA GLN A 32 -8.00 16.61 16.05
C GLN A 32 -9.20 15.98 16.75
N VAL A 33 -9.34 14.66 16.57
CA VAL A 33 -10.42 13.84 17.09
C VAL A 33 -9.83 12.88 18.10
N ALA A 34 -9.96 13.20 19.38
CA ALA A 34 -9.58 12.30 20.45
C ALA A 34 -10.72 11.33 20.73
N VAL A 35 -10.44 10.02 20.76
CA VAL A 35 -11.42 8.99 21.13
C VAL A 35 -10.89 8.11 22.27
N PRO A 36 -11.73 7.76 23.27
CA PRO A 36 -11.32 6.85 24.33
C PRO A 36 -11.34 5.40 23.88
N LEU A 37 -10.45 4.59 24.47
CA LEU A 37 -10.48 3.13 24.31
C LEU A 37 -11.66 2.50 25.07
N ASP A 38 -12.02 3.11 26.21
CA ASP A 38 -13.20 2.73 26.96
C ASP A 38 -14.46 3.24 26.24
N THR A 39 -15.24 2.29 25.75
CA THR A 39 -16.53 2.54 25.10
C THR A 39 -17.73 2.28 26.01
N PHE A 40 -17.55 1.87 27.27
CA PHE A 40 -18.67 1.62 28.20
C PHE A 40 -19.39 2.91 28.58
N VAL A 41 -18.66 4.03 28.67
CA VAL A 41 -19.24 5.34 28.97
C VAL A 41 -19.97 5.90 27.74
N ASN A 42 -21.25 6.21 27.91
CA ASN A 42 -22.06 6.82 26.87
C ASN A 42 -21.87 8.33 26.81
N TYR A 43 -20.99 8.80 25.95
CA TYR A 43 -20.77 10.23 25.73
C TYR A 43 -21.76 10.83 24.74
N PRO A 44 -22.19 12.10 24.95
CA PRO A 44 -23.07 12.79 24.02
C PRO A 44 -22.39 13.04 22.68
N LEU A 45 -23.20 13.17 21.64
CA LEU A 45 -22.77 13.54 20.29
C LEU A 45 -22.10 14.92 20.33
N GLN A 46 -20.95 15.05 19.65
CA GLN A 46 -20.26 16.33 19.47
C GLN A 46 -20.34 16.75 18.01
N ARG A 47 -20.51 18.06 17.79
CA ARG A 47 -20.57 18.65 16.45
C ARG A 47 -19.77 19.94 16.42
N VAL A 48 -19.03 20.12 15.33
CA VAL A 48 -18.21 21.31 15.08
C VAL A 48 -18.36 21.75 13.63
N GLU A 49 -18.39 23.06 13.41
CA GLU A 49 -18.45 23.64 12.08
C GLU A 49 -17.05 23.77 11.49
N LEU A 50 -16.90 23.38 10.23
CA LEU A 50 -15.67 23.44 9.45
C LEU A 50 -15.71 24.60 8.45
N HIS A 51 -14.58 24.86 7.78
CA HIS A 51 -14.57 25.77 6.64
C HIS A 51 -15.49 25.29 5.51
N GLY A 52 -16.00 26.20 4.69
CA GLY A 52 -16.75 25.86 3.47
C GLY A 52 -18.16 25.29 3.69
N GLY A 53 -18.82 25.58 4.83
CA GLY A 53 -20.18 25.11 5.09
C GLY A 53 -20.29 23.64 5.49
N TYR A 54 -19.15 22.99 5.75
CA TYR A 54 -19.09 21.62 6.26
C TYR A 54 -19.21 21.59 7.78
N TYR A 55 -19.59 20.44 8.32
CA TYR A 55 -19.51 20.15 9.73
C TYR A 55 -19.00 18.73 9.95
N LEU A 56 -18.36 18.54 11.11
CA LEU A 56 -17.93 17.23 11.57
C LEU A 56 -18.77 16.83 12.77
N VAL A 57 -19.25 15.60 12.76
CA VAL A 57 -20.00 14.97 13.85
C VAL A 57 -19.21 13.78 14.39
N LEU A 58 -18.98 13.78 15.71
CA LEU A 58 -18.44 12.64 16.44
C LEU A 58 -19.58 11.97 17.21
N GLN A 59 -19.87 10.73 16.84
CA GLN A 59 -20.95 9.94 17.41
C GLN A 59 -20.41 8.63 17.98
N ARG A 60 -20.80 8.29 19.21
CA ARG A 60 -20.53 6.98 19.79
C ARG A 60 -21.52 5.94 19.25
N LEU A 61 -21.00 4.80 18.81
CA LEU A 61 -21.75 3.57 18.51
C LEU A 61 -21.43 2.52 19.60
N GLN A 62 -22.07 1.34 19.55
CA GLN A 62 -21.91 0.32 20.59
C GLN A 62 -20.43 -0.05 20.86
N GLN A 63 -19.63 -0.29 19.81
CA GLN A 63 -18.24 -0.76 19.92
C GLN A 63 -17.19 0.17 19.27
N GLN A 64 -17.62 1.32 18.74
CA GLN A 64 -16.74 2.22 17.98
C GLN A 64 -17.27 3.65 17.98
N TYR A 65 -16.42 4.60 17.63
CA TYR A 65 -16.80 5.97 17.31
C TYR A 65 -16.93 6.13 15.81
N LYS A 66 -17.94 6.90 15.39
CA LYS A 66 -18.20 7.28 14.01
C LYS A 66 -17.96 8.78 13.85
N ILE A 67 -17.06 9.13 12.95
CA ILE A 67 -16.70 10.49 12.58
C ILE A 67 -17.32 10.74 11.20
N ILE A 68 -18.24 11.69 11.13
CA ILE A 68 -19.02 11.99 9.93
C ILE A 68 -18.65 13.39 9.47
N VAL A 69 -18.28 13.54 8.20
CA VAL A 69 -18.13 14.85 7.56
C VAL A 69 -19.25 15.04 6.56
N GLN A 70 -19.93 16.17 6.65
CA GLN A 70 -21.12 16.45 5.85
C GLN A 70 -21.23 17.94 5.56
N HIS A 71 -21.72 18.27 4.37
CA HIS A 71 -22.03 19.64 3.97
C HIS A 71 -23.42 20.07 4.47
N GLY A 72 -23.58 21.34 4.86
CA GLY A 72 -24.85 21.88 5.39
C GLY A 72 -26.06 21.71 4.48
N HIS A 73 -25.86 21.66 3.16
CA HIS A 73 -26.93 21.53 2.16
C HIS A 73 -27.21 20.10 1.73
N ASP A 74 -26.37 19.13 2.10
CA ASP A 74 -26.48 17.75 1.66
C ASP A 74 -27.01 16.84 2.77
N ARG A 75 -27.89 15.90 2.41
CA ARG A 75 -28.40 14.89 3.38
C ARG A 75 -27.47 13.70 3.56
N LYS A 76 -26.57 13.46 2.60
CA LYS A 76 -25.62 12.35 2.62
C LYS A 76 -24.27 12.85 3.14
N PRO A 77 -23.56 12.05 3.95
CA PRO A 77 -22.21 12.40 4.35
C PRO A 77 -21.27 12.33 3.14
N GLU A 78 -20.26 13.19 3.13
CA GLU A 78 -19.19 13.19 2.13
C GLU A 78 -18.28 11.96 2.32
N PHE A 79 -17.97 11.67 3.59
CA PHE A 79 -17.24 10.48 3.99
C PHE A 79 -17.41 10.20 5.49
N VAL A 80 -17.03 8.98 5.87
CA VAL A 80 -17.10 8.50 7.25
C VAL A 80 -15.80 7.81 7.64
N VAL A 81 -15.30 8.15 8.82
CA VAL A 81 -14.18 7.48 9.48
C VAL A 81 -14.68 6.79 10.75
N TYR A 82 -14.29 5.54 10.96
CA TYR A 82 -14.57 4.81 12.19
C TYR A 82 -13.31 4.73 13.03
N ALA A 83 -13.48 4.82 14.35
CA ALA A 83 -12.39 4.66 15.29
C ALA A 83 -12.80 3.67 16.37
N SER A 84 -12.06 2.58 16.54
CA SER A 84 -12.33 1.53 17.53
C SER A 84 -11.06 1.17 18.30
N ALA A 85 -11.23 0.61 19.49
CA ALA A 85 -10.11 0.14 20.28
C ALA A 85 -9.51 -1.14 19.65
N LEU A 86 -8.19 -1.19 19.56
CA LEU A 86 -7.41 -2.41 19.33
C LEU A 86 -7.13 -3.05 20.69
N THR A 87 -7.88 -4.10 21.01
CA THR A 87 -7.86 -4.77 22.32
C THR A 87 -6.46 -5.23 22.72
N HIS A 88 -5.66 -5.73 21.76
CA HIS A 88 -4.33 -6.28 22.03
C HIS A 88 -3.23 -5.21 22.15
N GLU A 89 -3.35 -4.10 21.42
CA GLU A 89 -2.29 -3.09 21.30
C GLU A 89 -2.50 -1.87 22.20
N LYS A 90 -3.65 -1.80 22.91
CA LYS A 90 -4.07 -0.63 23.71
C LYS A 90 -3.99 0.68 22.90
N ASP A 91 -4.31 0.59 21.62
CA ASP A 91 -4.29 1.69 20.66
C ASP A 91 -5.61 1.74 19.87
N ILE A 92 -5.72 2.66 18.92
CA ILE A 92 -6.92 2.87 18.10
C ILE A 92 -6.69 2.38 16.68
N LYS A 93 -7.68 1.64 16.20
CA LYS A 93 -7.87 1.33 14.79
C LYS A 93 -8.75 2.41 14.17
N THR A 94 -8.20 3.09 13.18
CA THR A 94 -8.92 4.06 12.35
C THR A 94 -9.27 3.39 11.04
N GLN A 95 -10.53 3.44 10.63
CA GLN A 95 -10.99 2.82 9.40
C GLN A 95 -11.71 3.83 8.50
N VAL A 96 -11.25 3.95 7.26
CA VAL A 96 -11.89 4.75 6.21
C VAL A 96 -12.57 3.77 5.26
N LYS A 97 -13.90 3.86 5.12
CA LYS A 97 -14.69 2.91 4.30
C LYS A 97 -15.19 3.45 2.97
N GLU A 98 -15.70 4.67 2.98
CA GLU A 98 -16.31 5.27 1.80
C GLU A 98 -16.05 6.76 1.82
N MET A 99 -15.65 7.28 0.68
CA MET A 99 -15.44 8.70 0.46
C MET A 99 -15.87 9.04 -0.95
N ASN A 100 -16.75 10.02 -1.09
CA ASN A 100 -17.06 10.61 -2.38
C ASN A 100 -17.30 12.08 -2.13
N THR A 101 -16.24 12.86 -2.27
CA THR A 101 -16.25 14.25 -1.83
C THR A 101 -15.85 15.24 -2.90
N ARG A 102 -16.44 16.44 -2.79
CA ARG A 102 -16.04 17.61 -3.58
C ARG A 102 -14.93 18.43 -2.92
N ILE A 103 -14.60 18.13 -1.66
CA ILE A 103 -13.44 18.74 -1.00
C ILE A 103 -12.19 18.33 -1.78
N HIS A 104 -11.40 19.32 -2.20
CA HIS A 104 -10.32 19.09 -3.15
C HIS A 104 -9.17 18.28 -2.53
N GLN A 105 -8.82 18.58 -1.28
CA GLN A 105 -7.75 17.88 -0.58
C GLN A 105 -8.23 17.34 0.77
N ILE A 106 -8.05 16.03 0.99
CA ILE A 106 -8.35 15.36 2.24
C ILE A 106 -7.10 14.71 2.82
N GLY A 107 -6.79 15.02 4.08
CA GLY A 107 -5.83 14.30 4.90
C GLY A 107 -6.54 13.51 6.00
N ILE A 108 -6.27 12.22 6.13
CA ILE A 108 -6.76 11.41 7.26
C ILE A 108 -5.59 10.70 7.92
N ALA A 109 -5.38 10.99 9.20
CA ALA A 109 -4.35 10.39 10.03
C ALA A 109 -4.98 9.62 11.19
N GLY A 110 -4.39 8.48 11.55
CA GLY A 110 -4.74 7.71 12.74
C GLY A 110 -3.59 6.81 13.20
N PRO A 111 -3.65 6.21 14.41
CA PRO A 111 -2.55 5.38 14.91
C PRO A 111 -2.32 4.13 14.06
N ASN A 112 -3.39 3.39 13.81
CA ASN A 112 -3.46 2.27 12.87
C ASN A 112 -4.53 2.60 11.83
N LEU A 113 -4.25 2.38 10.54
CA LEU A 113 -5.15 2.83 9.48
C LEU A 113 -5.54 1.69 8.54
N ASP A 114 -6.83 1.39 8.50
CA ASP A 114 -7.43 0.47 7.53
C ASP A 114 -8.25 1.27 6.51
N VAL A 115 -7.89 1.12 5.24
CA VAL A 115 -8.54 1.78 4.12
C VAL A 115 -9.26 0.71 3.33
N VAL A 116 -10.59 0.77 3.32
CA VAL A 116 -11.43 -0.22 2.65
C VAL A 116 -12.49 0.45 1.78
N GLY A 117 -13.15 -0.31 0.92
CA GLY A 117 -14.29 0.17 0.12
C GLY A 117 -13.89 1.04 -1.06
N ALA A 118 -14.59 2.16 -1.28
CA ALA A 118 -14.40 3.02 -2.45
C ALA A 118 -14.18 4.48 -2.04
N LEU A 119 -13.05 5.04 -2.46
CA LEU A 119 -12.63 6.40 -2.14
C LEU A 119 -12.46 7.18 -3.45
N ARG A 120 -13.22 8.27 -3.59
CA ARG A 120 -13.14 9.22 -4.71
C ARG A 120 -12.96 10.63 -4.17
N VAL A 121 -11.81 11.22 -4.50
CA VAL A 121 -11.37 12.55 -4.05
C VAL A 121 -10.25 13.02 -4.96
N ASN A 122 -10.03 14.33 -5.12
CA ASN A 122 -8.96 14.79 -6.01
C ASN A 122 -7.56 14.54 -5.42
N ARG A 123 -7.30 15.00 -4.19
CA ARG A 123 -6.04 14.77 -3.48
C ARG A 123 -6.28 14.09 -2.14
N LEU A 124 -5.64 12.94 -1.94
CA LEU A 124 -5.77 12.16 -0.73
C LEU A 124 -4.42 11.93 -0.06
N THR A 125 -4.34 12.24 1.23
CA THR A 125 -3.22 11.85 2.09
C THR A 125 -3.75 10.98 3.22
N LEU A 126 -3.18 9.79 3.37
CA LEU A 126 -3.50 8.84 4.42
C LEU A 126 -2.26 8.63 5.27
N GLU A 127 -2.40 8.68 6.60
CA GLU A 127 -1.27 8.55 7.53
C GLU A 127 -1.58 7.56 8.65
N ALA A 128 -0.72 6.54 8.80
CA ALA A 128 -0.68 5.66 9.96
C ALA A 128 0.50 6.08 10.85
N SER A 129 0.21 6.68 12.00
CA SER A 129 1.24 7.31 12.83
C SER A 129 2.02 6.35 13.73
N VAL A 130 1.43 5.20 14.07
CA VAL A 130 2.04 4.21 14.99
C VAL A 130 2.24 2.88 14.28
N GLY A 131 1.15 2.23 13.88
CA GLY A 131 1.20 0.87 13.35
C GLY A 131 1.09 0.80 11.84
N THR A 132 0.62 -0.35 11.37
CA THR A 132 0.58 -0.67 9.93
C THR A 132 -0.61 0.00 9.27
N MET A 133 -0.39 0.49 8.04
CA MET A 133 -1.47 0.88 7.15
C MET A 133 -1.85 -0.29 6.25
N HIS A 134 -3.12 -0.68 6.28
CA HIS A 134 -3.67 -1.68 5.36
C HIS A 134 -4.57 -1.00 4.34
N VAL A 135 -4.24 -1.14 3.06
CA VAL A 135 -5.03 -0.60 1.95
C VAL A 135 -5.65 -1.76 1.18
N ASN A 136 -6.97 -1.90 1.31
CA ASN A 136 -7.80 -2.86 0.59
C ASN A 136 -9.03 -2.13 0.02
N ALA A 137 -8.78 -1.15 -0.84
CA ALA A 137 -9.79 -0.25 -1.35
C ALA A 137 -9.62 0.05 -2.84
N LYS A 138 -10.71 0.53 -3.45
CA LYS A 138 -10.71 1.17 -4.74
C LYS A 138 -10.53 2.67 -4.54
N ILE A 139 -9.36 3.21 -4.86
CA ILE A 139 -9.02 4.61 -4.68
C ILE A 139 -8.93 5.26 -6.05
N MET A 140 -9.72 6.31 -6.27
CA MET A 140 -9.66 7.19 -7.43
C MET A 140 -9.26 8.58 -6.95
N ALA A 141 -8.03 8.98 -7.23
CA ALA A 141 -7.52 10.30 -6.90
C ALA A 141 -6.47 10.76 -7.89
N ASP A 142 -6.41 12.05 -8.20
CA ASP A 142 -5.37 12.62 -9.07
C ASP A 142 -4.00 12.54 -8.38
N ARG A 143 -3.99 12.71 -7.05
CA ARG A 143 -2.79 12.59 -6.20
C ARG A 143 -3.12 11.77 -4.96
N LEU A 144 -2.35 10.71 -4.74
CA LEU A 144 -2.44 9.86 -3.56
C LEU A 144 -1.10 9.85 -2.82
N SER A 145 -1.13 10.09 -1.52
CA SER A 145 0.02 10.00 -0.63
C SER A 145 -0.28 9.07 0.55
N LEU A 146 0.53 8.03 0.75
CA LEU A 146 0.40 7.08 1.86
C LEU A 146 1.63 7.20 2.77
N HIS A 147 1.42 7.54 4.04
CA HIS A 147 2.48 7.74 5.02
C HIS A 147 2.33 6.74 6.16
N GLY A 148 3.40 6.03 6.51
CA GLY A 148 3.36 5.09 7.64
C GLY A 148 4.64 4.27 7.77
N GLN A 149 4.86 3.65 8.93
CA GLN A 149 6.07 2.84 9.11
C GLN A 149 6.07 1.60 8.21
N SER A 150 4.95 0.90 8.19
CA SER A 150 4.70 -0.28 7.37
C SER A 150 3.39 -0.09 6.61
N ILE A 151 3.44 -0.23 5.30
CA ILE A 151 2.28 -0.04 4.42
C ILE A 151 2.08 -1.31 3.62
N VAL A 152 0.87 -1.84 3.64
CA VAL A 152 0.48 -3.04 2.91
C VAL A 152 -0.69 -2.71 2.01
N VAL A 153 -0.48 -2.78 0.69
CA VAL A 153 -1.51 -2.67 -0.33
C VAL A 153 -1.90 -4.09 -0.74
N ALA A 154 -3.10 -4.49 -0.38
CA ALA A 154 -3.62 -5.84 -0.60
C ALA A 154 -3.82 -6.15 -2.10
N PRO A 155 -3.82 -7.44 -2.49
CA PRO A 155 -4.04 -7.86 -3.88
C PRO A 155 -5.29 -7.26 -4.54
N GLU A 156 -6.35 -7.10 -3.74
CA GLU A 156 -7.66 -6.63 -4.21
C GLU A 156 -7.78 -5.11 -4.32
N ALA A 157 -6.75 -4.37 -3.90
CA ALA A 157 -6.74 -2.93 -4.00
C ALA A 157 -6.56 -2.46 -5.44
N LEU A 158 -7.35 -1.46 -5.83
CA LEU A 158 -7.27 -0.80 -7.13
C LEU A 158 -7.02 0.69 -6.92
N ILE A 159 -5.87 1.17 -7.31
CA ILE A 159 -5.45 2.55 -7.13
C ILE A 159 -5.33 3.20 -8.50
N SER A 160 -6.26 4.08 -8.83
CA SER A 160 -6.25 4.90 -10.04
C SER A 160 -5.76 6.30 -9.67
N THR A 161 -4.54 6.63 -10.07
CA THR A 161 -3.87 7.91 -9.76
C THR A 161 -2.76 8.26 -10.73
N ASP A 162 -2.62 9.55 -11.04
CA ASP A 162 -1.52 10.06 -11.87
C ASP A 162 -0.26 10.33 -11.04
N LYS A 163 -0.42 10.59 -9.73
CA LYS A 163 0.69 10.82 -8.80
C LYS A 163 0.52 9.98 -7.56
N PHE A 164 1.33 8.94 -7.44
CA PHE A 164 1.38 8.08 -6.27
C PHE A 164 2.65 8.35 -5.46
N THR A 165 2.51 8.67 -4.19
CA THR A 165 3.64 8.86 -3.27
C THR A 165 3.46 7.98 -2.05
N VAL A 166 4.52 7.27 -1.67
CA VAL A 166 4.55 6.46 -0.46
C VAL A 166 5.75 6.85 0.36
N ILE A 167 5.54 7.16 1.64
CA ILE A 167 6.62 7.51 2.58
C ILE A 167 6.55 6.53 3.74
N GLY A 168 7.62 5.77 3.95
CA GLY A 168 7.65 4.79 5.01
C GLY A 168 8.98 4.07 5.20
N ARG A 169 9.00 3.05 6.06
CA ARG A 169 10.16 2.16 6.15
C ARG A 169 10.01 0.97 5.21
N LYS A 170 8.81 0.39 5.17
CA LYS A 170 8.51 -0.80 4.36
C LYS A 170 7.19 -0.61 3.61
N LEU A 171 7.19 -0.94 2.33
CA LEU A 171 6.01 -1.04 1.49
C LEU A 171 5.90 -2.46 0.93
N GLN A 172 4.75 -3.09 1.11
CA GLN A 172 4.34 -4.28 0.36
C GLN A 172 3.18 -3.88 -0.57
N LEU A 173 3.39 -4.04 -1.88
CA LEU A 173 2.44 -3.70 -2.92
C LEU A 173 2.07 -4.98 -3.68
N ASP A 174 0.91 -5.54 -3.33
CA ASP A 174 0.32 -6.69 -4.02
C ASP A 174 -0.89 -6.28 -4.87
N GLY A 175 -1.44 -5.08 -4.65
CA GLY A 175 -2.55 -4.54 -5.43
C GLY A 175 -2.11 -3.90 -6.74
N ARG A 176 -3.06 -3.24 -7.42
CA ARG A 176 -2.84 -2.61 -8.72
C ARG A 176 -2.85 -1.10 -8.61
N CYS A 177 -1.86 -0.46 -9.21
CA CYS A 177 -1.74 0.99 -9.28
C CYS A 177 -1.58 1.40 -10.74
N PHE A 178 -2.47 2.26 -11.25
CA PHE A 178 -2.53 2.63 -12.67
C PHE A 178 -2.96 4.10 -12.82
N PRO A 179 -2.71 4.76 -13.97
CA PRO A 179 -3.08 6.16 -14.14
C PRO A 179 -4.58 6.40 -13.99
N SER A 180 -4.95 7.66 -13.74
CA SER A 180 -6.35 8.07 -13.68
C SER A 180 -7.05 7.77 -15.01
N GLU A 181 -8.27 7.22 -14.96
CA GLU A 181 -9.06 6.98 -16.18
C GLU A 181 -9.36 8.28 -16.94
N ALA A 182 -9.36 9.41 -16.22
CA ALA A 182 -9.58 10.74 -16.77
C ALA A 182 -8.31 11.39 -17.36
N SER A 183 -7.14 10.76 -17.23
CA SER A 183 -5.87 11.33 -17.68
C SER A 183 -5.72 11.19 -19.20
N GLU A 184 -5.69 12.31 -19.92
CA GLU A 184 -5.59 12.33 -21.39
C GLU A 184 -4.29 11.68 -21.91
N ASN A 185 -3.18 11.81 -21.17
CA ASN A 185 -1.86 11.32 -21.59
C ASN A 185 -1.42 10.07 -20.82
N ARG A 186 -2.28 9.51 -19.95
CA ARG A 186 -2.00 8.33 -19.12
C ARG A 186 -0.61 8.32 -18.49
N ARG A 187 -0.13 9.50 -18.07
CA ARG A 187 1.20 9.68 -17.48
C ARG A 187 1.10 9.44 -15.98
N MET A 188 1.96 8.58 -15.48
CA MET A 188 1.96 8.20 -14.08
C MET A 188 3.32 8.49 -13.46
N ALA A 189 3.32 9.17 -12.32
CA ALA A 189 4.51 9.40 -11.50
C ALA A 189 4.35 8.69 -10.17
N VAL A 190 5.25 7.77 -9.87
CA VAL A 190 5.26 6.95 -8.66
C VAL A 190 6.56 7.21 -7.90
N ARG A 191 6.44 7.67 -6.66
CA ARG A 191 7.57 7.93 -5.77
C ARG A 191 7.43 7.13 -4.49
N LEU A 192 8.30 6.14 -4.31
CA LEU A 192 8.32 5.23 -3.18
C LEU A 192 9.52 5.58 -2.31
N ASP A 193 9.31 6.51 -1.40
CA ASP A 193 10.28 6.92 -0.37
C ASP A 193 10.24 5.93 0.80
N CYS A 194 10.64 4.69 0.51
CA CYS A 194 10.70 3.58 1.45
C CYS A 194 12.09 2.97 1.47
N GLY A 195 12.54 2.53 2.65
CA GLY A 195 13.80 1.80 2.78
C GLY A 195 13.77 0.43 2.10
N LEU A 196 12.61 -0.23 2.15
CA LEU A 196 12.34 -1.47 1.41
C LEU A 196 10.99 -1.40 0.71
N VAL A 197 10.99 -1.63 -0.60
CA VAL A 197 9.79 -1.81 -1.42
C VAL A 197 9.73 -3.26 -1.88
N HIS A 198 8.63 -3.93 -1.59
CA HIS A 198 8.30 -5.25 -2.07
C HIS A 198 7.08 -5.15 -2.99
N VAL A 199 7.25 -5.43 -4.28
CA VAL A 199 6.13 -5.62 -5.20
C VAL A 199 5.90 -7.12 -5.32
N GLY A 200 4.78 -7.61 -4.80
CA GLY A 200 4.48 -9.04 -4.80
C GLY A 200 4.06 -9.54 -6.19
N VAL A 201 3.83 -10.85 -6.29
CA VAL A 201 3.51 -11.53 -7.57
C VAL A 201 2.23 -10.97 -8.22
N ASP A 202 1.24 -10.62 -7.40
CA ASP A 202 -0.02 -10.02 -7.86
C ASP A 202 0.08 -8.49 -8.03
N GLY A 203 1.18 -7.90 -7.54
CA GLY A 203 1.45 -6.47 -7.55
C GLY A 203 1.65 -5.94 -8.96
N CYS A 204 0.96 -4.85 -9.28
CA CYS A 204 1.08 -4.21 -10.58
C CYS A 204 1.20 -2.69 -10.46
N ILE A 205 2.18 -2.10 -11.15
CA ILE A 205 2.37 -0.66 -11.27
C ILE A 205 2.33 -0.29 -12.76
N GLY A 206 1.41 0.60 -13.11
CA GLY A 206 1.19 1.12 -14.46
C GLY A 206 0.09 0.42 -15.25
N GLU A 207 -0.59 -0.60 -14.72
CA GLU A 207 -1.66 -1.29 -15.46
C GLU A 207 -2.83 -1.73 -14.55
N SER A 208 -4.07 -1.65 -15.06
CA SER A 208 -5.30 -1.97 -14.30
C SER A 208 -5.72 -3.43 -14.36
N ASN A 209 -5.33 -4.18 -15.41
CA ASN A 209 -5.76 -5.55 -15.65
C ASN A 209 -4.67 -6.41 -16.27
N ASP A 210 -4.52 -7.63 -15.75
CA ASP A 210 -3.71 -8.69 -16.34
C ASP A 210 -4.35 -9.23 -17.62
N LYS A 211 -3.58 -9.27 -18.71
CA LYS A 211 -3.99 -9.90 -19.97
C LYS A 211 -4.31 -11.40 -19.84
N ASP A 212 -3.79 -12.08 -18.81
CA ASP A 212 -3.82 -13.54 -18.71
C ASP A 212 -5.07 -14.14 -18.04
N THR A 213 -5.98 -13.34 -17.49
CA THR A 213 -7.21 -13.84 -16.84
C THR A 213 -8.41 -14.02 -17.78
N ILE A 214 -8.27 -13.73 -19.08
CA ILE A 214 -9.37 -13.78 -20.05
C ILE A 214 -9.44 -15.15 -20.74
N LYS A 215 -9.72 -16.20 -19.95
CA LYS A 215 -10.29 -17.47 -20.46
C LYS A 215 -11.56 -17.88 -19.70
N SER A 216 -12.18 -16.97 -18.97
CA SER A 216 -13.47 -17.20 -18.32
C SER A 216 -14.52 -16.20 -18.79
N SER A 217 -15.68 -16.75 -19.10
CA SER A 217 -16.77 -16.21 -19.89
C SER A 217 -17.57 -15.10 -19.17
N LYS A 218 -18.06 -14.14 -19.97
CA LYS A 218 -19.13 -13.17 -19.65
C LYS A 218 -18.90 -12.23 -18.47
N ARG A 219 -17.89 -11.35 -18.54
CA ARG A 219 -17.90 -10.08 -17.81
C ARG A 219 -17.65 -8.91 -18.74
N VAL A 220 -18.40 -7.83 -18.52
CA VAL A 220 -18.32 -6.52 -19.18
C VAL A 220 -16.85 -6.17 -19.42
N GLN A 221 -16.47 -5.88 -20.68
CA GLN A 221 -15.12 -5.42 -21.03
C GLN A 221 -14.79 -4.19 -20.20
N GLN A 222 -14.04 -4.37 -19.11
CA GLN A 222 -13.39 -3.25 -18.44
C GLN A 222 -12.24 -2.82 -19.32
N THR A 223 -12.27 -1.55 -19.73
CA THR A 223 -11.21 -0.95 -20.54
C THR A 223 -9.88 -1.10 -19.80
N GLN A 224 -8.94 -1.81 -20.40
CA GLN A 224 -7.59 -1.93 -19.84
C GLN A 224 -6.95 -0.53 -19.85
N ILE A 225 -6.47 -0.10 -18.70
CA ILE A 225 -5.77 1.18 -18.53
C ILE A 225 -4.32 0.83 -18.25
N THR A 226 -3.46 1.25 -19.15
CA THR A 226 -2.01 1.08 -19.05
C THR A 226 -1.38 2.47 -19.18
N ALA A 227 -0.36 2.75 -18.38
CA ALA A 227 0.41 3.97 -18.44
C ALA A 227 1.10 4.09 -19.80
N GLU A 228 1.08 5.28 -20.39
CA GLU A 228 1.91 5.55 -21.58
C GLU A 228 3.36 5.78 -21.15
N VAL A 229 3.53 6.70 -20.19
CA VAL A 229 4.81 7.01 -19.57
C VAL A 229 4.70 6.80 -18.07
N LEU A 230 5.59 5.98 -17.51
CA LEU A 230 5.70 5.70 -16.09
C LEU A 230 7.04 6.18 -15.54
N ASN A 231 7.00 7.14 -14.62
CA ASN A 231 8.18 7.60 -13.88
C ASN A 231 8.14 6.99 -12.48
N LEU A 232 8.97 5.97 -12.23
CA LEU A 232 9.04 5.26 -10.96
C LEU A 232 10.37 5.54 -10.26
N THR A 233 10.31 6.19 -9.10
CA THR A 233 11.47 6.43 -8.23
C THR A 233 11.31 5.68 -6.92
N VAL A 234 12.27 4.84 -6.57
CA VAL A 234 12.38 4.14 -5.30
C VAL A 234 13.62 4.63 -4.57
N SER A 235 13.44 5.23 -3.39
CA SER A 235 14.56 5.80 -2.64
C SER A 235 15.46 4.73 -2.00
N GLY A 236 14.89 3.60 -1.57
CA GLY A 236 15.63 2.48 -0.97
C GLY A 236 15.78 1.27 -1.89
N SER A 237 15.78 0.07 -1.28
CA SER A 237 15.90 -1.20 -2.01
C SER A 237 14.56 -1.67 -2.58
N LEU A 238 14.55 -2.17 -3.82
CA LEU A 238 13.36 -2.71 -4.51
C LEU A 238 13.50 -4.23 -4.68
N ALA A 239 12.53 -4.98 -4.14
CA ALA A 239 12.31 -6.40 -4.43
C ALA A 239 11.03 -6.55 -5.27
N ASN A 240 11.18 -6.73 -6.57
CA ASN A 240 10.09 -6.83 -7.53
C ASN A 240 9.85 -8.29 -7.96
N TYR A 241 8.65 -8.78 -7.63
CA TYR A 241 8.11 -10.07 -8.06
C TYR A 241 6.87 -9.93 -8.94
N GLY A 242 6.37 -8.70 -9.12
CA GLY A 242 5.17 -8.39 -9.89
C GLY A 242 5.48 -7.68 -11.20
N LYS A 243 4.52 -6.87 -11.68
CA LYS A 243 4.55 -6.21 -12.99
C LYS A 243 4.74 -4.71 -12.86
N ILE A 244 5.67 -4.15 -13.63
CA ILE A 244 5.87 -2.71 -13.80
C ILE A 244 5.81 -2.45 -15.30
N LEU A 245 4.77 -1.75 -15.75
CA LEU A 245 4.42 -1.67 -17.17
C LEU A 245 4.09 -0.25 -17.62
N ALA A 246 4.51 0.08 -18.83
CA ALA A 246 4.05 1.23 -19.60
C ALA A 246 4.11 0.88 -21.09
N THR A 247 3.29 1.53 -21.92
CA THR A 247 3.22 1.22 -23.35
C THR A 247 4.30 1.91 -24.17
N ASP A 248 4.76 3.10 -23.77
CA ASP A 248 5.78 3.86 -24.48
C ASP A 248 7.11 3.85 -23.71
N ARG A 249 7.12 4.33 -22.45
CA ARG A 249 8.36 4.51 -21.70
C ARG A 249 8.24 4.29 -20.20
N ILE A 250 9.25 3.64 -19.61
CA ILE A 250 9.46 3.55 -18.16
C ILE A 250 10.76 4.26 -17.80
N GLU A 251 10.69 5.27 -16.94
CA GLU A 251 11.84 5.88 -16.25
C GLU A 251 11.93 5.29 -14.84
N LEU A 252 12.84 4.35 -14.62
CA LEU A 252 13.05 3.68 -13.33
C LEU A 252 14.33 4.18 -12.65
N ILE A 253 14.21 4.66 -11.41
CA ILE A 253 15.32 5.03 -10.53
C ILE A 253 15.19 4.24 -9.23
N VAL A 254 16.24 3.52 -8.83
CA VAL A 254 16.34 2.80 -7.56
C VAL A 254 17.58 3.30 -6.83
N GLY A 255 17.39 3.81 -5.61
CA GLY A 255 18.46 4.44 -4.83
C GLY A 255 19.47 3.47 -4.22
N GLU A 256 19.04 2.24 -3.94
CA GLU A 256 19.90 1.18 -3.39
C GLU A 256 19.89 -0.07 -4.28
N ASN A 257 19.54 -1.24 -3.73
CA ASN A 257 19.60 -2.51 -4.42
C ASN A 257 18.31 -2.80 -5.19
N LEU A 258 18.45 -3.42 -6.36
CA LEU A 258 17.35 -3.97 -7.13
C LEU A 258 17.44 -5.49 -7.15
N LEU A 259 16.40 -6.14 -6.63
CA LEU A 259 16.15 -7.55 -6.81
C LEU A 259 14.90 -7.70 -7.69
N SER A 260 15.03 -8.33 -8.86
CA SER A 260 13.89 -8.62 -9.72
C SER A 260 13.97 -10.07 -10.17
N LEU A 261 12.84 -10.78 -10.18
CA LEU A 261 12.75 -12.03 -10.94
C LEU A 261 12.80 -11.67 -12.43
N SER A 262 13.80 -12.17 -13.13
CA SER A 262 14.08 -11.80 -14.52
C SER A 262 13.20 -12.53 -15.55
N ASP A 263 12.34 -13.46 -15.13
CA ASP A 263 11.72 -14.43 -16.04
C ASP A 263 10.17 -14.49 -15.97
N GLY A 264 9.51 -13.65 -15.16
CA GLY A 264 8.05 -13.56 -15.15
C GLY A 264 7.32 -14.88 -14.82
N THR A 265 8.01 -15.85 -14.22
CA THR A 265 7.42 -17.15 -13.87
C THR A 265 7.42 -17.36 -12.35
N LEU A 266 6.25 -17.77 -11.85
CA LEU A 266 5.98 -18.14 -10.47
C LEU A 266 6.91 -19.28 -10.01
N ASP A 267 7.94 -18.95 -9.22
CA ASP A 267 8.38 -19.77 -8.09
C ASP A 267 9.18 -18.92 -7.08
N SER A 268 8.45 -18.35 -6.12
CA SER A 268 8.89 -17.29 -5.21
C SER A 268 9.56 -17.78 -3.93
N ALA A 269 9.62 -19.09 -3.67
CA ALA A 269 10.14 -19.61 -2.40
C ALA A 269 11.65 -19.92 -2.44
N GLY A 270 12.14 -20.56 -3.50
CA GLY A 270 13.56 -20.94 -3.61
C GLY A 270 14.49 -19.78 -3.96
N ARG A 271 14.07 -18.92 -4.91
CA ARG A 271 14.94 -17.87 -5.48
C ARG A 271 15.02 -16.61 -4.61
N GLY A 272 13.97 -16.28 -3.86
CA GLY A 272 13.98 -15.20 -2.87
C GLY A 272 14.92 -15.48 -1.69
N TYR A 273 15.11 -16.77 -1.34
CA TYR A 273 16.05 -17.18 -0.30
C TYR A 273 17.52 -17.04 -0.75
N ASP A 274 17.82 -17.35 -2.00
CA ASP A 274 19.13 -17.15 -2.62
C ASP A 274 19.53 -15.67 -2.71
N ALA A 275 18.56 -14.83 -3.08
CA ALA A 275 18.67 -13.38 -3.07
C ALA A 275 18.94 -12.83 -1.66
N LEU A 276 18.21 -13.32 -0.66
CA LEU A 276 18.41 -12.95 0.75
C LEU A 276 19.79 -13.38 1.27
N LYS A 277 20.27 -14.57 0.88
CA LYS A 277 21.62 -15.06 1.19
C LYS A 277 22.71 -14.18 0.55
N GLN A 278 22.49 -13.70 -0.68
CA GLN A 278 23.41 -12.76 -1.35
C GLN A 278 23.44 -11.40 -0.64
N ILE A 279 22.28 -10.84 -0.29
CA ILE A 279 22.17 -9.54 0.40
C ILE A 279 22.77 -9.61 1.81
N ARG A 280 22.67 -10.76 2.49
CA ARG A 280 23.28 -10.99 3.81
C ARG A 280 24.77 -11.36 3.77
N GLY A 281 25.40 -11.42 2.59
CA GLY A 281 26.82 -11.78 2.44
C GLY A 281 27.15 -13.24 2.72
N ILE A 282 26.16 -14.14 2.67
CA ILE A 282 26.30 -15.57 3.02
C ILE A 282 26.76 -16.40 1.81
N ARG A 283 26.70 -15.86 0.58
CA ARG A 283 27.17 -16.56 -0.63
C ARG A 283 28.64 -16.24 -0.92
N ASN A 284 29.55 -17.12 -0.50
CA ASN A 284 30.87 -17.22 -1.13
C ASN A 284 30.71 -17.79 -2.55
N ARG A 285 31.34 -17.14 -3.54
CA ARG A 285 31.44 -17.60 -4.94
C ARG A 285 32.19 -18.93 -5.02
N ALA A 286 31.52 -20.03 -4.72
CA ALA A 286 32.00 -21.35 -5.12
C ALA A 286 30.96 -21.95 -6.06
N GLU A 287 31.16 -21.71 -7.36
CA GLU A 287 30.47 -22.43 -8.43
C GLU A 287 30.97 -23.87 -8.43
N TYR A 288 30.36 -24.73 -7.61
CA TYR A 288 30.47 -26.17 -7.82
C TYR A 288 29.42 -26.58 -8.84
N THR A 289 29.86 -27.11 -9.97
CA THR A 289 29.00 -27.80 -10.93
C THR A 289 28.28 -28.95 -10.21
N PRO A 290 26.94 -29.07 -10.27
CA PRO A 290 26.23 -30.12 -9.53
C PRO A 290 26.63 -31.49 -10.09
N SER A 291 27.29 -32.31 -9.27
CA SER A 291 27.68 -33.69 -9.60
C SER A 291 27.82 -34.53 -8.32
N SER A 292 27.63 -35.84 -8.43
CA SER A 292 27.81 -36.78 -7.31
C SER A 292 29.24 -36.73 -6.73
N ASN A 293 30.25 -36.51 -7.57
CA ASN A 293 31.64 -36.30 -7.14
C ASN A 293 31.82 -35.05 -6.26
N ASN A 294 31.14 -33.95 -6.61
CA ASN A 294 31.17 -32.73 -5.79
C ASN A 294 30.39 -32.89 -4.48
N LEU A 295 29.34 -33.71 -4.46
CA LEU A 295 28.60 -34.05 -3.25
C LEU A 295 29.45 -34.89 -2.30
N HIS A 296 30.13 -35.93 -2.79
CA HIS A 296 31.07 -36.71 -2.00
C HIS A 296 32.21 -35.85 -1.46
N SER A 297 32.78 -34.97 -2.29
CA SER A 297 33.84 -34.05 -1.87
C SER A 297 33.38 -33.09 -0.78
N ALA A 298 32.15 -32.56 -0.88
CA ALA A 298 31.56 -31.67 0.11
C ALA A 298 31.28 -32.38 1.45
N ILE A 299 30.82 -33.64 1.41
CA ILE A 299 30.64 -34.48 2.60
C ILE A 299 32.00 -34.76 3.27
N SER A 300 33.01 -35.16 2.49
CA SER A 300 34.36 -35.42 3.00
C SER A 300 35.03 -34.17 3.58
N ALA A 301 34.76 -32.99 3.00
CA ALA A 301 35.25 -31.71 3.49
C ALA A 301 34.45 -31.17 4.69
N GLN A 302 33.42 -31.90 5.17
CA GLN A 302 32.51 -31.46 6.23
C GLN A 302 31.85 -30.09 5.96
N ASN A 303 31.68 -29.73 4.69
CA ASN A 303 31.10 -28.47 4.29
C ASN A 303 29.57 -28.62 4.19
N ALA A 304 28.88 -28.50 5.32
CA ALA A 304 27.44 -28.71 5.44
C ALA A 304 26.62 -27.82 4.47
N ASP A 305 27.08 -26.59 4.23
CA ASP A 305 26.42 -25.65 3.33
C ASP A 305 26.53 -26.09 1.86
N ALA A 306 27.69 -26.63 1.46
CA ALA A 306 27.89 -27.17 0.12
C ALA A 306 27.08 -28.46 -0.10
N VAL A 307 26.97 -29.32 0.92
CA VAL A 307 26.15 -30.54 0.85
C VAL A 307 24.66 -30.20 0.70
N ALA A 308 24.15 -29.29 1.52
CA ALA A 308 22.75 -28.86 1.45
C ALA A 308 22.40 -28.28 0.06
N ASN A 309 23.29 -27.43 -0.48
CA ASN A 309 23.12 -26.80 -1.80
C ASN A 309 23.15 -27.84 -2.96
N LEU A 310 23.94 -28.90 -2.85
CA LEU A 310 24.01 -29.96 -3.88
C LEU A 310 22.80 -30.90 -3.82
N ILE A 311 22.29 -31.20 -2.62
CA ILE A 311 21.05 -31.97 -2.44
C ILE A 311 19.83 -31.17 -2.95
N GLU A 312 19.75 -29.88 -2.64
CA GLU A 312 18.67 -28.99 -3.13
C GLU A 312 18.67 -28.87 -4.66
N LYS A 313 19.83 -29.02 -5.30
CA LYS A 313 19.96 -29.08 -6.78
C LYS A 313 19.63 -30.45 -7.37
N GLY A 314 19.17 -31.40 -6.57
CA GLY A 314 18.70 -32.71 -7.04
C GLY A 314 19.81 -33.71 -7.35
N VAL A 315 21.02 -33.51 -6.83
CA VAL A 315 22.13 -34.46 -7.00
C VAL A 315 21.88 -35.68 -6.10
N ASP A 316 21.70 -36.86 -6.71
CA ASP A 316 21.66 -38.12 -5.96
C ASP A 316 23.09 -38.63 -5.71
N VAL A 317 23.31 -39.19 -4.51
CA VAL A 317 24.56 -39.87 -4.14
C VAL A 317 24.78 -41.10 -5.02
N ASN A 318 23.71 -41.70 -5.54
CA ASN A 318 23.74 -42.92 -6.35
C ASN A 318 23.72 -42.68 -7.86
N ASP A 319 23.77 -41.42 -8.33
CA ASP A 319 23.81 -41.14 -9.76
C ASP A 319 25.06 -41.79 -10.38
N LYS A 320 24.81 -42.80 -11.22
CA LYS A 320 25.87 -43.55 -11.90
C LYS A 320 26.60 -42.61 -12.85
N VAL A 321 27.91 -42.53 -12.67
CA VAL A 321 28.84 -41.85 -13.56
C VAL A 321 28.67 -42.43 -14.98
N CYS A 322 28.09 -41.67 -15.90
CA CYS A 322 28.36 -41.86 -17.31
C CYS A 322 29.74 -41.26 -17.56
N VAL A 323 30.75 -42.13 -17.70
CA VAL A 323 32.07 -41.79 -18.26
C VAL A 323 31.92 -41.56 -19.76
#